data_AF-A0A1G4E8W4-F1
#
_entry.id   AF-A0A1G4E8W4-F1
#
_cell.length_a   1.000
_cell.length_b   1.000
_cell.length_c   1.000
_cell.angle_alpha   90.00
_cell.angle_beta   90.00
_cell.angle_gamma   90.00
#
_symmetry.space_group_name_H-M   'P 1'
#
loop_
_entity.id
_entity.type
_entity.pdbx_description
1 polymer ?
#
loop_
_entity_poly.entity_id
_entity_poly.type
_entity_poly.pdbx_seq_one_letter_code
_entity_poly.pdbx_strand_id
1 'polypeptide(L)'
;MSEIDDKDQIPHKFYSRLDEAEDVSKFYNLHSKPAILPYANNIKTQQILAQLARNIELIISEYSGNTNKRCRDINHWMNEKIKVAENNIHGDDLETSCLIVFNDVKWNKRDNKDIVCKREKEPYKTEPFEIMKKLDDYCEIRDNVRCDIFKNYDECLRYNRYIKQKKQEFTSKMEDICSKTDCSRNVYSIGDNCTLNKMDDTFREINCDALYEKAQIQEPLPVIKERSPLEIGFFIIVSFILFYLFILFLEKVT
;
A
#
# COMPACT_ATOMS: atom_id res chain seq x y z
N MET A 1 10.64 -5.93 -16.99
CA MET A 1 10.46 -5.09 -15.79
C MET A 1 9.03 -5.26 -15.31
N SER A 2 8.79 -5.64 -14.05
CA SER A 2 7.43 -5.94 -13.55
C SER A 2 6.62 -4.66 -13.32
N GLU A 3 5.35 -4.67 -13.72
CA GLU A 3 4.40 -3.59 -13.43
C GLU A 3 4.00 -3.61 -11.95
N ILE A 4 3.40 -2.51 -11.47
CA ILE A 4 2.83 -2.49 -10.11
C ILE A 4 1.56 -3.35 -10.14
N ASP A 5 1.64 -4.54 -9.55
CA ASP A 5 0.49 -5.42 -9.36
C ASP A 5 -0.15 -5.13 -8.00
N ASP A 6 -1.46 -4.84 -8.01
CA ASP A 6 -2.27 -4.65 -6.81
C ASP A 6 -2.23 -5.88 -5.89
N LYS A 7 -2.10 -7.09 -6.48
CA LYS A 7 -2.08 -8.35 -5.72
C LYS A 7 -0.88 -8.47 -4.80
N ASP A 8 0.22 -7.84 -5.18
CA ASP A 8 1.44 -7.82 -4.37
C ASP A 8 1.39 -6.78 -3.25
N GLN A 9 0.37 -5.92 -3.23
CA GLN A 9 0.26 -4.82 -2.29
C GLN A 9 -0.43 -5.23 -0.99
N ILE A 10 -0.09 -4.52 0.09
CA ILE A 10 -0.65 -4.72 1.44
C ILE A 10 -2.19 -4.75 1.45
N PRO A 11 -2.91 -3.81 0.80
CA PRO A 11 -4.38 -3.88 0.73
C PRO A 11 -4.94 -5.22 0.29
N HIS A 12 -4.45 -5.76 -0.84
CA HIS A 12 -4.92 -7.03 -1.37
C HIS A 12 -4.53 -8.20 -0.47
N LYS A 13 -3.24 -8.27 -0.09
CA LYS A 13 -2.71 -9.34 0.78
C LYS A 13 -3.43 -9.43 2.11
N PHE A 14 -3.80 -8.29 2.70
CA PHE A 14 -4.57 -8.28 3.95
C PHE A 14 -5.99 -8.79 3.71
N TYR A 15 -6.71 -8.23 2.72
CA TYR A 15 -8.10 -8.59 2.48
C TYR A 15 -8.27 -10.07 2.11
N SER A 16 -7.34 -10.63 1.34
CA SER A 16 -7.36 -12.06 0.97
C SER A 16 -7.23 -12.98 2.18
N ARG A 17 -6.56 -12.55 3.25
CA ARG A 17 -6.40 -13.37 4.45
C ARG A 17 -7.66 -13.44 5.31
N LEU A 18 -8.57 -12.47 5.17
CA LEU A 18 -9.77 -12.38 6.01
C LEU A 18 -10.65 -13.63 5.87
N ASP A 19 -10.61 -14.29 4.71
CA ASP A 19 -11.36 -15.51 4.42
C ASP A 19 -10.62 -16.82 4.71
N GLU A 20 -9.34 -16.77 5.08
CA GLU A 20 -8.60 -17.98 5.47
C GLU A 20 -9.32 -18.68 6.63
N ALA A 21 -9.35 -20.01 6.59
CA ALA A 21 -9.98 -20.81 7.63
C ALA A 21 -9.29 -20.58 8.98
N GLU A 22 -10.09 -20.50 10.04
CA GLU A 22 -9.60 -20.38 11.42
C GLU A 22 -10.17 -21.52 12.26
N ASP A 23 -9.38 -22.01 13.22
CA ASP A 23 -9.82 -23.05 14.13
C ASP A 23 -10.86 -22.49 15.11
N VAL A 24 -11.97 -23.22 15.29
CA VAL A 24 -13.05 -22.80 16.19
C VAL A 24 -12.59 -22.69 17.64
N SER A 25 -11.52 -23.37 18.04
CA SER A 25 -10.88 -23.20 19.36
C SER A 25 -10.52 -21.75 19.65
N LYS A 26 -10.21 -20.94 18.62
CA LYS A 26 -9.98 -19.51 18.77
C LYS A 26 -11.20 -18.79 19.34
N PHE A 27 -12.41 -19.14 18.88
CA PHE A 27 -13.66 -18.64 19.46
C PHE A 27 -13.82 -19.08 20.94
N TYR A 28 -13.50 -20.34 21.25
CA TYR A 28 -13.59 -20.84 22.63
C TYR A 28 -12.62 -20.18 23.61
N ASN A 29 -11.55 -19.57 23.09
CA ASN A 29 -10.54 -18.83 23.84
C ASN A 29 -10.88 -17.35 24.03
N LEU A 30 -11.97 -16.84 23.43
CA LEU A 30 -12.42 -15.46 23.62
C LEU A 30 -12.86 -15.23 25.07
N HIS A 31 -12.46 -14.09 25.63
CA HIS A 31 -12.84 -13.73 26.99
C HIS A 31 -14.35 -13.48 27.07
N SER A 32 -14.91 -12.89 26.02
CA SER A 32 -16.34 -12.63 25.88
C SER A 32 -17.20 -13.85 25.49
N LYS A 33 -16.60 -15.05 25.30
CA LYS A 33 -17.33 -16.26 24.91
C LYS A 33 -18.62 -16.50 25.72
N PRO A 34 -18.63 -16.43 27.07
CA PRO A 34 -19.86 -16.67 27.83
C PRO A 34 -21.02 -15.72 27.47
N ALA A 35 -20.70 -14.50 27.05
CA ALA A 35 -21.69 -13.52 26.59
C ALA A 35 -22.13 -13.75 25.14
N ILE A 36 -21.28 -14.36 24.30
CA ILE A 36 -21.58 -14.63 22.90
C ILE A 36 -22.36 -15.93 22.71
N LEU A 37 -22.05 -16.97 23.49
CA LEU A 37 -22.58 -18.33 23.29
C LEU A 37 -24.12 -18.39 23.16
N PRO A 38 -24.93 -17.63 23.92
CA PRO A 38 -26.39 -17.63 23.74
C PRO A 38 -26.87 -17.23 22.34
N TYR A 39 -26.05 -16.46 21.61
CA TYR A 39 -26.36 -15.87 20.30
C TYR A 39 -25.64 -16.57 19.14
N ALA A 40 -24.69 -17.47 19.41
CA ALA A 40 -23.83 -18.11 18.40
C ALA A 40 -23.68 -19.61 18.67
N ASN A 41 -24.79 -20.35 18.53
CA ASN A 41 -24.81 -21.79 18.80
C ASN A 41 -24.40 -22.63 17.59
N ASN A 42 -24.45 -22.06 16.37
CA ASN A 42 -24.06 -22.75 15.16
C ASN A 42 -22.53 -22.74 14.99
N ILE A 43 -21.96 -23.89 14.63
CA ILE A 43 -20.52 -24.04 14.38
C ILE A 43 -19.99 -23.07 13.31
N LYS A 44 -20.78 -22.78 12.27
CA LYS A 44 -20.40 -21.84 11.22
C LYS A 44 -20.31 -20.40 11.76
N THR A 45 -21.25 -20.01 12.61
CA THR A 45 -21.20 -18.70 13.30
C THR A 45 -19.95 -18.61 14.16
N GLN A 46 -19.67 -19.65 14.95
CA GLN A 46 -18.47 -19.71 15.78
C GLN A 46 -17.18 -19.63 14.96
N GLN A 47 -17.14 -20.28 13.79
CA GLN A 47 -16.01 -20.17 12.85
C GLN A 47 -15.85 -18.75 12.30
N ILE A 48 -16.93 -18.08 11.90
CA ILE A 48 -16.87 -16.67 11.44
C ILE A 48 -16.36 -15.75 12.56
N LEU A 49 -16.81 -15.97 13.80
CA LEU A 49 -16.37 -15.19 14.96
C LEU A 49 -14.91 -15.47 15.33
N ALA A 50 -14.44 -16.71 15.18
CA ALA A 50 -13.03 -17.07 15.29
C ALA A 50 -12.19 -16.33 14.23
N GLN A 51 -12.63 -16.36 12.97
CA GLN A 51 -11.99 -15.61 11.88
C GLN A 51 -11.93 -14.12 12.19
N LEU A 52 -13.04 -13.52 12.65
CA LEU A 52 -13.09 -12.11 13.03
C LEU A 52 -12.06 -11.77 14.11
N ALA A 53 -11.97 -12.57 15.17
CA ALA A 53 -10.99 -12.36 16.23
C ALA A 53 -9.55 -12.39 15.69
N ARG A 54 -9.20 -13.41 14.90
CA ARG A 54 -7.89 -13.49 14.24
C ARG A 54 -7.65 -12.30 13.31
N ASN A 55 -8.65 -11.91 12.52
CA ASN A 55 -8.53 -10.80 11.58
C ASN A 55 -8.19 -9.49 12.29
N ILE A 56 -8.79 -9.23 13.46
CA ILE A 56 -8.45 -8.05 14.28
C ILE A 56 -7.03 -8.19 14.87
N GLU A 57 -6.63 -9.39 15.31
CA GLU A 57 -5.26 -9.63 15.80
C GLU A 57 -4.19 -9.41 14.72
N LEU A 58 -4.48 -9.71 13.44
CA LEU A 58 -3.56 -9.47 12.32
C LEU A 58 -3.15 -7.99 12.21
N ILE A 59 -4.01 -7.07 12.62
CA ILE A 59 -3.69 -5.63 12.66
C ILE A 59 -2.58 -5.35 13.68
N ILE A 60 -2.59 -6.07 14.80
CA ILE A 60 -1.60 -5.89 15.87
C ILE A 60 -0.27 -6.52 15.46
N SER A 61 -0.29 -7.72 14.88
CA SER A 61 0.91 -8.52 14.63
C SER A 61 1.62 -8.17 13.32
N GLU A 62 0.88 -7.97 12.23
CA GLU A 62 1.45 -7.96 10.87
C GLU A 62 1.08 -6.70 10.06
N TYR A 63 -0.09 -6.08 10.32
CA TYR A 63 -0.65 -5.01 9.50
C TYR A 63 -0.89 -3.69 10.25
N SER A 64 -0.01 -3.35 11.20
CA SER A 64 -0.18 -2.17 12.07
C SER A 64 -0.02 -0.82 11.35
N GLY A 65 0.59 -0.80 10.16
CA GLY A 65 0.97 0.43 9.44
C GLY A 65 -0.19 1.37 9.08
N ASN A 66 -1.40 0.83 8.82
CA ASN A 66 -2.59 1.63 8.52
C ASN A 66 -3.83 1.05 9.21
N THR A 67 -3.82 1.09 10.55
CA THR A 67 -4.85 0.45 11.39
C THR A 67 -6.27 0.90 11.01
N ASN A 68 -6.50 2.19 10.78
CA ASN A 68 -7.83 2.71 10.44
C ASN A 68 -8.39 2.07 9.16
N LYS A 69 -7.57 1.92 8.12
CA LYS A 69 -7.99 1.26 6.89
C LYS A 69 -8.24 -0.24 7.11
N ARG A 70 -7.38 -0.92 7.87
CA ARG A 70 -7.60 -2.34 8.20
C ARG A 70 -8.92 -2.55 8.95
N CYS A 71 -9.29 -1.65 9.87
CA CYS A 71 -10.59 -1.71 10.51
C CYS A 71 -11.75 -1.51 9.53
N ARG A 72 -11.63 -0.63 8.53
CA ARG A 72 -12.65 -0.50 7.45
C ARG A 72 -12.75 -1.77 6.62
N ASP A 73 -11.62 -2.36 6.23
CA ASP A 73 -11.54 -3.62 5.48
C ASP A 73 -12.25 -4.76 6.25
N ILE A 74 -11.95 -4.94 7.54
CA ILE A 74 -12.60 -5.96 8.39
C ILE A 74 -14.10 -5.69 8.54
N ASN A 75 -14.50 -4.43 8.77
CA ASN A 75 -15.93 -4.09 8.87
C ASN A 75 -16.68 -4.38 7.58
N HIS A 76 -16.08 -4.07 6.43
CA HIS A 76 -16.66 -4.36 5.13
C HIS A 76 -16.81 -5.87 4.92
N TRP A 77 -15.76 -6.65 5.15
CA TRP A 77 -15.81 -8.12 5.12
C TRP A 77 -16.88 -8.69 6.07
N MET A 78 -16.96 -8.17 7.30
CA MET A 78 -17.94 -8.65 8.28
C MET A 78 -19.38 -8.36 7.84
N ASN A 79 -19.63 -7.20 7.19
CA ASN A 79 -20.93 -6.90 6.59
C ASN A 79 -21.30 -7.92 5.51
N GLU A 80 -20.35 -8.34 4.66
CA GLU A 80 -20.58 -9.38 3.67
C GLU A 80 -20.93 -10.72 4.35
N LYS A 81 -20.22 -11.09 5.42
CA LYS A 81 -20.51 -12.32 6.18
C LYS A 81 -21.88 -12.30 6.84
N ILE A 82 -22.29 -11.18 7.42
CA ILE A 82 -23.63 -11.02 8.03
C ILE A 82 -24.71 -11.22 6.96
N LYS A 83 -24.61 -10.51 5.82
CA LYS A 83 -25.57 -10.65 4.72
C LYS A 83 -25.68 -12.09 4.20
N VAL A 84 -24.56 -12.81 4.12
CA VAL A 84 -24.57 -14.23 3.73
C VAL A 84 -25.17 -15.11 4.83
N ALA A 85 -24.87 -14.86 6.10
CA ALA A 85 -25.35 -15.65 7.22
C ALA A 85 -26.85 -15.50 7.48
N GLU A 86 -27.41 -14.29 7.38
CA GLU A 86 -28.85 -14.01 7.53
C GLU A 86 -29.70 -14.89 6.60
N ASN A 87 -29.17 -15.24 5.43
CA ASN A 87 -29.85 -16.07 4.45
C ASN A 87 -29.67 -17.59 4.69
N ASN A 88 -28.75 -18.02 5.56
CA ASN A 88 -28.27 -19.41 5.62
C ASN A 88 -28.16 -20.02 7.03
N ILE A 89 -28.20 -19.21 8.09
CA ILE A 89 -28.02 -19.64 9.48
C ILE A 89 -29.18 -19.10 10.31
N HIS A 90 -30.15 -19.97 10.63
CA HIS A 90 -31.31 -19.60 11.43
C HIS A 90 -31.02 -19.71 12.94
N GLY A 91 -31.50 -18.74 13.71
CA GLY A 91 -31.50 -18.77 15.18
C GLY A 91 -30.25 -18.20 15.85
N ASP A 92 -29.21 -17.89 15.09
CA ASP A 92 -28.03 -17.18 15.59
C ASP A 92 -28.12 -15.68 15.26
N ASP A 93 -27.59 -14.85 16.16
CA ASP A 93 -27.47 -13.41 15.98
C ASP A 93 -25.99 -13.05 15.79
N LEU A 94 -25.54 -13.20 14.54
CA LEU A 94 -24.15 -12.91 14.16
C LEU A 94 -23.84 -11.40 14.29
N GLU A 95 -24.83 -10.53 14.11
CA GLU A 95 -24.65 -9.08 14.22
C GLU A 95 -24.31 -8.67 15.66
N THR A 96 -25.09 -9.15 16.64
CA THR A 96 -24.80 -8.92 18.06
C THR A 96 -23.51 -9.62 18.46
N SER A 97 -23.31 -10.87 18.04
CA SER A 97 -22.11 -11.64 18.40
C SER A 97 -20.83 -10.99 17.89
N CYS A 98 -20.81 -10.48 16.65
CA CYS A 98 -19.62 -9.84 16.10
C CYS A 98 -19.28 -8.54 16.84
N LEU A 99 -20.27 -7.74 17.24
CA LEU A 99 -20.06 -6.52 18.03
C LEU A 99 -19.30 -6.83 19.32
N ILE A 100 -19.65 -7.94 19.99
CA ILE A 100 -18.98 -8.39 21.21
C ILE A 100 -17.52 -8.77 20.92
N VAL A 101 -17.24 -9.46 19.81
CA VAL A 101 -15.86 -9.83 19.42
C VAL A 101 -15.00 -8.60 19.11
N PHE A 102 -15.53 -7.59 18.42
CA PHE A 102 -14.82 -6.31 18.19
C PHE A 102 -14.37 -5.65 19.50
N ASN A 103 -15.14 -5.81 20.57
CA ASN A 103 -14.81 -5.27 21.89
C ASN A 103 -13.87 -6.15 22.72
N ASP A 104 -13.70 -7.43 22.34
CA ASP A 104 -12.87 -8.38 23.07
C ASP A 104 -11.38 -8.21 22.76
N VAL A 105 -11.05 -7.90 21.49
CA VAL A 105 -9.67 -7.75 21.03
C VAL A 105 -9.14 -6.34 21.30
N LYS A 106 -8.15 -6.25 22.19
CA LYS A 106 -7.53 -5.00 22.67
C LYS A 106 -6.06 -4.92 22.29
N TRP A 107 -5.49 -3.72 22.35
CA TRP A 107 -4.06 -3.53 22.13
C TRP A 107 -3.22 -4.23 23.21
N ASN A 108 -2.17 -4.94 22.79
CA ASN A 108 -1.22 -5.63 23.71
C ASN A 108 -0.23 -4.66 24.41
N LYS A 109 -0.58 -3.39 24.60
CA LYS A 109 0.28 -2.41 25.29
C LYS A 109 -0.11 -2.37 26.77
N ARG A 110 0.88 -2.49 27.66
CA ARG A 110 0.74 -2.75 29.12
C ARG A 110 -0.37 -1.98 29.86
N ASP A 111 -0.74 -0.78 29.39
CA ASP A 111 -1.78 0.06 30.01
C ASP A 111 -2.91 0.47 29.05
N ASN A 112 -2.87 0.04 27.78
CA ASN A 112 -3.88 0.41 26.81
C ASN A 112 -5.00 -0.64 26.75
N LYS A 113 -6.17 -0.29 27.31
CA LYS A 113 -7.41 -1.10 27.22
C LYS A 113 -8.26 -0.76 26.00
N ASP A 114 -7.79 0.12 25.12
CA ASP A 114 -8.47 0.49 23.90
C ASP A 114 -8.64 -0.73 23.00
N ILE A 115 -9.82 -0.82 22.43
CA ILE A 115 -10.18 -1.81 21.42
C ILE A 115 -9.44 -1.47 20.11
N VAL A 116 -9.01 -2.50 19.40
CA VAL A 116 -8.21 -2.33 18.17
C VAL A 116 -9.06 -1.73 17.05
N CYS A 117 -10.25 -2.27 16.87
CA CYS A 117 -11.22 -1.80 15.88
C CYS A 117 -12.60 -1.67 16.50
N LYS A 118 -13.33 -0.63 16.09
CA LYS A 118 -14.76 -0.50 16.39
C LYS A 118 -15.58 -1.12 15.27
N ARG A 119 -16.71 -1.71 15.64
CA ARG A 119 -17.73 -2.14 14.68
C ARG A 119 -18.39 -0.90 14.05
N GLU A 120 -18.37 -0.82 12.73
CA GLU A 120 -19.00 0.22 11.92
C GLU A 120 -19.84 -0.45 10.82
N LYS A 121 -21.17 -0.30 10.87
CA LYS A 121 -22.08 -0.94 9.90
C LYS A 121 -21.86 -0.43 8.47
N GLU A 122 -21.45 0.82 8.33
CA GLU A 122 -21.23 1.48 7.03
C GLU A 122 -19.81 2.04 6.97
N PRO A 123 -18.77 1.19 6.84
CA PRO A 123 -17.38 1.65 6.76
C PRO A 123 -17.12 2.45 5.48
N TYR A 124 -17.97 2.26 4.47
CA TYR A 124 -18.05 3.07 3.26
C TYR A 124 -19.48 3.63 3.19
N LYS A 125 -19.62 4.95 3.19
CA LYS A 125 -20.93 5.64 3.33
C LYS A 125 -21.75 5.71 2.03
N THR A 126 -21.28 5.11 0.95
CA THR A 126 -21.81 5.36 -0.39
C THR A 126 -21.82 4.08 -1.20
N GLU A 127 -22.99 3.75 -1.74
CA GLU A 127 -23.15 2.67 -2.68
C GLU A 127 -22.75 3.10 -4.11
N PRO A 128 -22.12 2.21 -4.91
CA PRO A 128 -21.74 0.84 -4.55
C PRO A 128 -20.45 0.80 -3.72
N PHE A 129 -20.50 0.10 -2.56
CA PHE A 129 -19.38 0.01 -1.61
C PHE A 129 -18.09 -0.54 -2.22
N GLU A 130 -18.22 -1.42 -3.23
CA GLU A 130 -17.10 -1.98 -4.00
C GLU A 130 -16.20 -0.91 -4.62
N ILE A 131 -16.78 0.19 -5.10
CA ILE A 131 -15.98 1.24 -5.73
C ILE A 131 -15.24 2.06 -4.67
N MET A 132 -15.86 2.27 -3.52
CA MET A 132 -15.24 2.93 -2.37
C MET A 132 -14.09 2.11 -1.82
N LYS A 133 -14.28 0.80 -1.66
CA LYS A 133 -13.21 -0.10 -1.23
C LYS A 133 -12.03 -0.08 -2.21
N LYS A 134 -12.30 -0.18 -3.52
CA LYS A 134 -11.25 -0.10 -4.55
C LYS A 134 -10.52 1.25 -4.52
N LEU A 135 -11.23 2.35 -4.28
CA LEU A 135 -10.63 3.67 -4.15
C LEU A 135 -9.71 3.74 -2.92
N ASP A 136 -10.15 3.19 -1.79
CA ASP A 136 -9.37 3.08 -0.55
C ASP A 136 -8.07 2.31 -0.77
N ASP A 137 -8.17 1.15 -1.42
CA ASP A 137 -7.02 0.31 -1.77
C ASP A 137 -6.06 1.04 -2.71
N TYR A 138 -6.58 1.67 -3.77
CA TYR A 138 -5.77 2.47 -4.70
C TYR A 138 -5.00 3.59 -3.99
N CYS A 139 -5.67 4.37 -3.14
CA CYS A 139 -5.05 5.50 -2.46
C CYS A 139 -3.93 5.04 -1.51
N GLU A 140 -4.15 3.93 -0.78
CA GLU A 140 -3.09 3.35 0.04
C GLU A 140 -1.90 2.88 -0.80
N ILE A 141 -2.14 2.22 -1.94
CA ILE A 141 -1.07 1.76 -2.85
C ILE A 141 -0.29 2.97 -3.39
N ARG A 142 -1.01 3.98 -3.91
CA ARG A 142 -0.42 5.21 -4.43
C ARG A 142 0.48 5.88 -3.39
N ASP A 143 -0.02 6.03 -2.17
CA ASP A 143 0.70 6.73 -1.10
C ASP A 143 1.93 5.92 -0.65
N ASN A 144 1.80 4.59 -0.51
CA ASN A 144 2.92 3.71 -0.16
C ASN A 144 4.01 3.71 -1.23
N VAL A 145 3.63 3.57 -2.51
CA VAL A 145 4.60 3.59 -3.62
C VAL A 145 5.29 4.95 -3.73
N ARG A 146 4.60 6.04 -3.38
CA ARG A 146 5.19 7.39 -3.37
C ARG A 146 6.13 7.63 -2.18
N CYS A 147 5.94 6.95 -1.05
CA CYS A 147 6.83 7.06 0.11
C CYS A 147 8.26 6.59 -0.22
N ASP A 148 8.39 5.60 -1.09
CA ASP A 148 9.66 5.25 -1.71
C ASP A 148 9.92 6.24 -2.86
N ILE A 149 10.66 7.32 -2.60
CA ILE A 149 11.13 8.20 -3.68
C ILE A 149 11.75 7.31 -4.76
N PHE A 150 11.16 7.34 -5.96
CA PHE A 150 11.52 6.44 -7.05
C PHE A 150 13.04 6.41 -7.23
N LYS A 151 13.62 5.23 -7.40
CA LYS A 151 15.09 5.08 -7.46
C LYS A 151 15.67 5.58 -8.77
N ASN A 152 14.86 5.59 -9.83
CA ASN A 152 15.26 6.00 -11.17
C ASN A 152 14.06 6.43 -12.02
N TYR A 153 14.36 7.01 -13.18
CA TYR A 153 13.39 7.49 -14.16
C TYR A 153 12.39 6.40 -14.60
N ASP A 154 12.86 5.17 -14.80
CA ASP A 154 12.01 4.05 -15.22
C ASP A 154 10.96 3.65 -14.17
N GLU A 155 11.32 3.71 -12.87
CA GLU A 155 10.38 3.49 -11.78
C GLU A 155 9.31 4.58 -11.72
N CYS A 156 9.67 5.84 -11.97
CA CYS A 156 8.70 6.94 -12.08
C CYS A 156 7.75 6.76 -13.27
N LEU A 157 8.27 6.39 -14.45
CA LEU A 157 7.42 6.10 -15.61
C LEU A 157 6.49 4.91 -15.36
N ARG A 158 6.96 3.87 -14.66
CA ARG A 158 6.13 2.74 -14.25
C ARG A 158 5.00 3.18 -13.32
N TYR A 159 5.29 4.05 -12.35
CA TYR A 159 4.26 4.62 -11.49
C TYR A 159 3.22 5.41 -12.30
N ASN A 160 3.63 6.30 -13.20
CA ASN A 160 2.66 7.04 -14.03
C ASN A 160 1.78 6.14 -14.88
N ARG A 161 2.33 5.05 -15.45
CA ARG A 161 1.53 4.04 -16.16
C ARG A 161 0.47 3.42 -15.26
N TYR A 162 0.82 3.04 -14.03
CA TYR A 162 -0.13 2.53 -13.04
C TYR A 162 -1.22 3.55 -12.73
N ILE A 163 -0.87 4.82 -12.46
CA ILE A 163 -1.83 5.89 -12.17
C ILE A 163 -2.80 6.09 -13.33
N LYS A 164 -2.30 6.13 -14.57
CA LYS A 164 -3.12 6.28 -15.78
C LYS A 164 -4.07 5.12 -15.97
N GLN A 165 -3.59 3.88 -15.80
CA GLN A 165 -4.43 2.69 -15.88
C GLN A 165 -5.56 2.73 -14.83
N LYS A 166 -5.24 3.08 -13.58
CA LYS A 166 -6.24 3.20 -12.52
C LYS A 166 -7.24 4.31 -12.78
N LYS A 167 -6.79 5.48 -13.25
CA LYS A 167 -7.68 6.57 -13.65
C LYS A 167 -8.70 6.12 -14.70
N GLN A 168 -8.24 5.40 -15.72
CA GLN A 168 -9.12 4.85 -16.76
C GLN A 168 -10.11 3.84 -16.17
N GLU A 169 -9.65 2.90 -15.34
CA GLU A 169 -10.50 1.91 -14.67
C GLU A 169 -11.63 2.55 -13.85
N PHE A 170 -11.33 3.57 -13.05
CA PHE A 170 -12.34 4.30 -12.28
C PHE A 170 -13.26 5.14 -13.15
N THR A 171 -12.73 5.76 -14.21
CA THR A 171 -13.53 6.55 -15.15
C THR A 171 -14.58 5.68 -15.82
N SER A 172 -14.19 4.53 -16.39
CA SER A 172 -15.12 3.62 -17.05
C SER A 172 -16.16 3.04 -16.09
N LYS A 173 -15.77 2.69 -14.85
CA LYS A 173 -16.75 2.22 -13.85
C LYS A 173 -17.75 3.30 -13.45
N MET A 174 -17.27 4.53 -13.29
CA MET A 174 -18.15 5.65 -12.95
C MET A 174 -19.10 5.99 -14.10
N GLU A 175 -18.66 5.89 -15.35
CA GLU A 175 -19.54 6.04 -16.51
C GLU A 175 -20.67 4.99 -16.51
N ASP A 176 -20.35 3.72 -16.23
CA ASP A 176 -21.36 2.66 -16.11
C ASP A 176 -22.35 2.92 -14.96
N ILE A 177 -21.88 3.27 -13.77
CA ILE A 177 -22.74 3.56 -12.61
C ILE A 177 -23.62 4.78 -12.86
N CYS A 178 -23.02 5.86 -13.35
CA CYS A 178 -23.74 7.11 -13.60
C CYS A 178 -24.73 6.99 -14.77
N SER A 179 -24.54 6.04 -15.68
CA SER A 179 -25.53 5.77 -16.73
C SER A 179 -26.82 5.15 -16.19
N LYS A 180 -26.77 4.51 -15.02
CA LYS A 180 -27.87 3.76 -14.41
C LYS A 180 -28.60 4.52 -13.29
N THR A 181 -27.98 5.56 -12.73
CA THR A 181 -28.46 6.25 -11.52
C THR A 181 -28.12 7.74 -11.57
N ASP A 182 -28.88 8.57 -10.85
CA ASP A 182 -28.53 9.99 -10.67
C ASP A 182 -27.23 10.09 -9.85
N CYS A 183 -26.18 10.58 -10.50
CA CYS A 183 -24.81 10.30 -10.07
C CYS A 183 -24.10 11.55 -9.58
N SER A 184 -23.79 11.59 -8.29
CA SER A 184 -22.87 12.58 -7.74
C SER A 184 -21.51 11.92 -7.48
N ARG A 185 -20.44 12.41 -8.09
CA ARG A 185 -19.08 11.92 -7.76
C ARG A 185 -18.61 12.34 -6.36
N ASN A 186 -19.27 13.34 -5.78
CA ASN A 186 -18.89 13.96 -4.51
C ASN A 186 -19.06 13.04 -3.31
N VAL A 187 -19.97 12.07 -3.43
CA VAL A 187 -20.21 11.08 -2.36
C VAL A 187 -19.09 10.04 -2.27
N TYR A 188 -18.31 9.85 -3.35
CA TYR A 188 -17.18 8.92 -3.35
C TYR A 188 -15.91 9.61 -2.84
N SER A 189 -15.77 9.69 -1.53
CA SER A 189 -14.63 10.32 -0.86
C SER A 189 -14.26 9.58 0.42
N ILE A 190 -12.97 9.33 0.58
CA ILE A 190 -12.38 8.76 1.81
C ILE A 190 -11.64 9.86 2.59
N GLY A 191 -11.13 10.85 1.87
CA GLY A 191 -10.47 12.03 2.40
C GLY A 191 -10.11 12.99 1.27
N ASP A 192 -9.54 14.13 1.61
CA ASP A 192 -9.36 15.25 0.67
C ASP A 192 -8.52 14.90 -0.57
N ASN A 193 -7.56 13.97 -0.43
CA ASN A 193 -6.67 13.51 -1.50
C ASN A 193 -7.06 12.13 -2.06
N CYS A 194 -8.23 11.62 -1.69
CA CYS A 194 -8.73 10.31 -2.09
C CYS A 194 -10.24 10.40 -2.39
N THR A 195 -10.57 10.99 -3.54
CA THR A 195 -11.95 11.26 -3.97
C THR A 195 -12.14 11.16 -5.47
N LEU A 196 -13.31 10.70 -5.92
CA LEU A 196 -13.67 10.69 -7.34
C LEU A 196 -14.24 12.02 -7.85
N ASN A 197 -14.49 13.00 -6.98
CA ASN A 197 -14.84 14.34 -7.42
C ASN A 197 -13.65 15.06 -8.07
N LYS A 198 -12.45 14.86 -7.49
CA LYS A 198 -11.21 15.45 -7.98
C LYS A 198 -10.32 14.37 -8.60
N MET A 199 -10.80 13.78 -9.69
CA MET A 199 -10.09 12.68 -10.38
C MET A 199 -8.65 13.05 -10.76
N ASP A 200 -8.41 14.28 -11.23
CA ASP A 200 -7.06 14.70 -11.61
C ASP A 200 -6.10 14.83 -10.42
N ASP A 201 -6.63 15.14 -9.23
CA ASP A 201 -5.83 15.21 -8.00
C ASP A 201 -5.58 13.82 -7.42
N THR A 202 -6.62 12.99 -7.38
CA THR A 202 -6.54 11.62 -6.86
C THR A 202 -5.61 10.77 -7.73
N PHE A 203 -5.70 10.90 -9.05
CA PHE A 203 -4.91 10.16 -10.03
C PHE A 203 -3.83 11.04 -10.66
N ARG A 204 -3.09 11.78 -9.83
CA ARG A 204 -2.06 12.69 -10.29
C ARG A 204 -0.78 11.95 -10.68
N GLU A 205 -0.38 12.12 -11.94
CA GLU A 205 0.92 11.70 -12.47
C GLU A 205 2.04 12.62 -11.97
N ILE A 206 3.27 12.09 -11.91
CA ILE A 206 4.46 12.82 -11.48
C ILE A 206 5.26 13.22 -12.71
N ASN A 207 5.75 14.46 -12.75
CA ASN A 207 6.64 14.89 -13.82
C ASN A 207 8.02 14.24 -13.61
N CYS A 208 8.26 13.10 -14.28
CA CYS A 208 9.51 12.35 -14.17
C CYS A 208 10.70 13.12 -14.73
N ASP A 209 10.51 13.88 -15.82
CA ASP A 209 11.58 14.72 -16.40
C ASP A 209 12.05 15.74 -15.37
N ALA A 210 11.13 16.51 -14.78
CA ALA A 210 11.47 17.50 -13.76
C ALA A 210 12.13 16.89 -12.50
N LEU A 211 11.81 15.62 -12.18
CA LEU A 211 12.38 14.91 -11.04
C LEU A 211 13.83 14.49 -11.29
N TYR A 212 14.16 14.06 -12.52
CA TYR A 212 15.47 13.48 -12.84
C TYR A 212 16.39 14.35 -13.71
N GLU A 213 15.88 15.36 -14.42
CA GLU A 213 16.71 16.38 -15.08
C GLU A 213 17.52 17.17 -14.04
N LYS A 214 16.95 17.43 -12.85
CA LYS A 214 17.67 18.07 -11.74
C LYS A 214 18.76 17.17 -11.14
N ALA A 215 18.62 15.85 -11.22
CA ALA A 215 19.61 14.91 -10.72
C ALA A 215 20.85 14.88 -11.64
N GLN A 216 20.68 15.02 -12.96
CA GLN A 216 21.80 15.14 -13.90
C GLN A 216 22.59 16.44 -13.76
N ILE A 217 21.96 17.53 -13.30
CA ILE A 217 22.65 18.80 -13.00
C ILE A 217 23.51 18.70 -11.71
N GLN A 218 23.17 17.76 -10.81
CA GLN A 218 23.89 17.55 -9.54
C GLN A 218 24.99 16.48 -9.60
N GLU A 219 25.05 15.65 -10.64
CA GLU A 219 26.29 14.92 -10.91
C GLU A 219 27.35 15.96 -11.30
N PRO A 220 28.45 16.09 -10.54
CA PRO A 220 29.54 16.94 -10.98
C PRO A 220 29.98 16.37 -12.33
N LEU A 221 29.89 17.18 -13.38
CA LEU A 221 30.57 16.95 -14.65
C LEU A 221 31.93 16.32 -14.32
N PRO A 222 32.33 15.20 -14.95
CA PRO A 222 33.65 14.64 -14.70
C PRO A 222 34.60 15.80 -14.88
N VAL A 223 35.24 16.23 -13.79
CA VAL A 223 36.14 17.36 -13.81
C VAL A 223 37.24 16.92 -14.76
N ILE A 224 37.15 17.37 -16.01
CA ILE A 224 38.26 17.30 -16.94
C ILE A 224 39.26 18.22 -16.29
N LYS A 225 40.12 17.63 -15.46
CA LYS A 225 41.20 18.31 -14.78
C LYS A 225 42.13 18.72 -15.92
N GLU A 226 41.91 19.92 -16.46
CA GLU A 226 42.84 20.54 -17.37
C GLU A 226 44.19 20.50 -16.66
N ARG A 227 45.12 19.70 -17.20
CA ARG A 227 46.45 19.55 -16.61
C ARG A 227 47.04 20.94 -16.52
N SER A 228 47.54 21.31 -15.34
CA SER A 228 48.11 22.65 -15.19
C SER A 228 49.30 22.81 -16.15
N PRO A 229 49.59 24.02 -16.63
CA PRO A 229 50.78 24.28 -17.45
C PRO A 229 52.08 23.76 -16.79
N LEU A 230 52.10 23.72 -15.45
CA LEU A 230 53.18 23.16 -14.65
C LEU A 230 53.32 21.65 -14.80
N GLU A 231 52.20 20.91 -14.80
CA GLU A 231 52.18 19.46 -15.00
C GLU A 231 52.60 19.11 -16.44
N ILE A 232 52.11 19.86 -17.43
CA ILE A 232 52.50 19.68 -18.84
C ILE A 232 54.00 19.96 -19.01
N GLY A 233 54.51 21.04 -18.42
CA GLY A 233 55.93 21.38 -18.45
C GLY A 233 56.81 20.32 -17.79
N PHE A 234 56.38 19.78 -16.64
CA PHE A 234 57.08 18.71 -15.94
C PHE A 234 57.18 17.43 -16.79
N PHE A 235 56.08 17.02 -17.44
CA PHE A 235 56.08 15.84 -18.33
C PHE A 235 57.02 15.99 -19.52
N ILE A 236 57.10 17.18 -20.11
CA ILE A 236 58.01 17.46 -21.23
C ILE A 236 59.47 17.34 -20.77
N ILE A 237 59.82 17.97 -19.65
CA ILE A 237 61.19 17.95 -19.11
C ILE A 237 61.63 16.52 -18.78
N VAL A 238 60.80 15.75 -18.08
CA VAL A 238 61.11 14.35 -17.74
C VAL A 238 61.27 13.50 -18.99
N SER A 239 60.43 13.70 -20.01
CA SER A 239 60.53 12.97 -21.27
C SER A 239 61.83 13.28 -22.02
N PHE A 240 62.26 14.54 -22.06
CA PHE A 240 63.55 14.93 -22.67
C PHE A 240 64.75 14.34 -21.92
N ILE A 241 64.72 14.34 -20.57
CA ILE A 241 65.78 13.74 -19.76
C ILE A 241 65.88 12.24 -20.03
N LEU A 242 64.75 11.53 -20.03
CA LEU A 242 64.73 10.09 -20.31
C LEU A 242 65.20 9.78 -21.72
N PHE A 243 64.81 10.57 -22.72
CA PHE A 243 65.25 10.40 -24.09
C PHE A 243 66.77 10.64 -24.24
N TYR A 244 67.29 11.67 -23.57
CA TYR A 244 68.73 11.95 -23.53
C TYR A 244 69.52 10.82 -22.86
N LEU A 245 69.04 10.31 -21.73
CA LEU A 245 69.65 9.15 -21.07
C LEU A 245 69.61 7.89 -21.94
N PHE A 246 68.54 7.71 -22.70
CA PHE A 246 68.40 6.59 -23.64
C PHE A 246 69.40 6.69 -24.80
N ILE A 247 69.60 7.88 -25.37
CA ILE A 247 70.63 8.12 -26.39
C ILE A 247 72.03 7.86 -25.82
N LEU A 248 72.35 8.41 -24.64
CA LEU A 248 73.63 8.16 -23.98
C LEU A 248 73.88 6.69 -23.69
N PHE A 249 72.83 5.94 -23.35
CA PHE A 249 72.92 4.50 -23.18
C PHE A 249 73.23 3.79 -24.50
N LEU A 250 72.53 4.14 -25.59
CA LEU A 250 72.77 3.57 -26.92
C LEU A 250 74.18 3.88 -27.45
N GLU A 251 74.68 5.10 -27.26
CA GLU A 251 76.06 5.48 -27.63
C GLU A 251 77.13 4.69 -26.87
N LYS A 252 76.81 4.20 -25.66
CA LYS A 252 77.75 3.46 -24.83
C LYS A 252 77.73 1.95 -25.08
N VAL A 253 76.67 1.46 -25.73
CA VAL A 253 76.43 0.03 -26.03
C VAL A 253 76.70 -0.29 -27.52
N THR A 254 76.93 0.74 -28.35
CA THR A 254 77.36 0.63 -29.75
C THR A 254 78.86 0.90 -29.86
#